data_AF-A0A836L0F9-F1
#
_entry.id   AF-A0A836L0F9-F1
#
_cell.length_a   1.000
_cell.length_b   1.000
_cell.length_c   1.000
_cell.angle_alpha   90.00
_cell.angle_beta   90.00
_cell.angle_gamma   90.00
#
_symmetry.space_group_name_H-M   'P 1'
#
loop_
_entity.id
_entity.type
_entity.pdbx_description
1 polymer ?
#
loop_
_entity_poly.entity_id
_entity_poly.type
_entity_poly.pdbx_seq_one_letter_code
_entity_poly.pdbx_strand_id
1 'polypeptide(L)'
;MPSHPKSQASKHDARNTMKKKAPQSASVTRGDASVETLNSAASLPAATGSVASNSTPKGVAVLSTSEQERAVEAIKMTVSAVSSREELRKDSIYRIMHALPRSDMLEVVRSRFAKTHCERAAAYFDLSYMKNPLRHLRLQIGCDGPTGIHLFFNRIAAHRHTLRVVDFSRNRLGADDVVLLCNTLGLGSAGDAAAAMITAKSPPACIAVASTTSTTTEAPVGQSSSLELLDLSYNAKIGNDGAVHVVRALRRCPSIRAVIMKSVGLDDDCAGIIADVLRGWPAPPLHAHPTSTHALLRPASASATKFYLNLNENYIGARGTQVLGKGLPDHVSLTLVKQRVAPARDLKRWREDNGDTCR
;
A
#
# COMPACT_ATOMS: atom_id res chain seq x y z
N MET A 1 -20.02 -51.11 41.01
CA MET A 1 -19.88 -49.64 40.84
C MET A 1 -18.42 -49.30 41.11
N PRO A 2 -17.62 -48.62 40.25
CA PRO A 2 -17.87 -47.86 39.00
C PRO A 2 -17.24 -48.54 37.74
N SER A 3 -17.88 -48.62 36.57
CA SER A 3 -18.09 -47.64 35.47
C SER A 3 -16.92 -47.49 34.47
N HIS A 4 -17.00 -48.26 33.37
CA HIS A 4 -16.21 -48.13 32.15
C HIS A 4 -16.64 -46.91 31.29
N PRO A 5 -15.71 -46.22 30.61
CA PRO A 5 -16.07 -45.25 29.58
C PRO A 5 -16.23 -45.92 28.20
N LYS A 6 -17.33 -45.57 27.52
CA LYS A 6 -17.70 -46.02 26.17
C LYS A 6 -16.92 -45.27 25.09
N SER A 7 -16.41 -46.06 24.14
CA SER A 7 -15.92 -45.66 22.83
C SER A 7 -17.04 -45.02 21.99
N GLN A 8 -16.79 -43.84 21.41
CA GLN A 8 -17.63 -43.23 20.38
C GLN A 8 -16.99 -43.41 19.01
N ALA A 9 -17.73 -44.07 18.13
CA ALA A 9 -17.38 -44.32 16.73
C ALA A 9 -17.60 -43.07 15.87
N SER A 10 -16.59 -42.80 15.04
CA SER A 10 -16.56 -41.79 13.98
C SER A 10 -17.49 -42.19 12.82
N LYS A 11 -18.42 -41.31 12.44
CA LYS A 11 -19.22 -41.42 11.21
C LYS A 11 -18.49 -40.70 10.08
N HIS A 12 -18.10 -41.47 9.06
CA HIS A 12 -17.64 -41.00 7.76
C HIS A 12 -18.84 -40.50 6.94
N ASP A 13 -18.83 -39.21 6.57
CA ASP A 13 -19.74 -38.66 5.56
C ASP A 13 -19.06 -38.64 4.18
N ALA A 14 -19.73 -39.28 3.23
CA ALA A 14 -19.35 -39.44 1.85
C ALA A 14 -19.51 -38.12 1.06
N ARG A 15 -18.45 -37.69 0.38
CA ARG A 15 -18.49 -36.57 -0.56
C ARG A 15 -18.87 -37.06 -1.95
N ASN A 16 -20.03 -36.58 -2.41
CA ASN A 16 -20.54 -36.68 -3.77
C ASN A 16 -19.54 -36.13 -4.81
N THR A 17 -19.25 -36.94 -5.82
CA THR A 17 -18.52 -36.59 -7.04
C THR A 17 -19.52 -36.14 -8.11
N MET A 18 -19.65 -34.83 -8.33
CA MET A 18 -20.36 -34.31 -9.50
C MET A 18 -19.42 -34.19 -10.70
N LYS A 19 -19.70 -35.00 -11.73
CA LYS A 19 -19.11 -34.98 -13.07
C LYS A 19 -19.37 -33.62 -13.74
N LYS A 20 -18.30 -32.88 -14.05
CA LYS A 20 -18.36 -31.67 -14.88
C LYS A 20 -18.13 -32.06 -16.35
N LYS A 21 -19.19 -31.91 -17.15
CA LYS A 21 -19.24 -32.15 -18.60
C LYS A 21 -18.56 -30.97 -19.32
N ALA A 22 -17.62 -31.24 -20.20
CA ALA A 22 -16.98 -30.25 -21.07
C ALA A 22 -17.89 -29.90 -22.27
N PRO A 23 -17.92 -28.65 -22.76
CA PRO A 23 -18.45 -28.34 -24.07
C PRO A 23 -17.36 -28.35 -25.14
N GLN A 24 -17.82 -28.80 -26.32
CA GLN A 24 -17.09 -29.14 -27.52
C GLN A 24 -16.56 -27.92 -28.29
N SER A 25 -15.50 -28.21 -29.03
CA SER A 25 -14.87 -27.45 -30.10
C SER A 25 -15.85 -26.95 -31.17
N ALA A 26 -15.72 -25.67 -31.53
CA ALA A 26 -16.23 -25.13 -32.79
C ALA A 26 -15.05 -24.75 -33.70
N SER A 27 -15.21 -25.15 -34.95
CA SER A 27 -14.27 -25.23 -36.06
C SER A 27 -13.86 -23.87 -36.64
N VAL A 28 -12.57 -23.76 -36.97
CA VAL A 28 -11.98 -22.69 -37.78
C VAL A 28 -12.21 -23.01 -39.26
N THR A 29 -12.95 -22.15 -39.96
CA THR A 29 -13.05 -22.15 -41.42
C THR A 29 -11.98 -21.25 -42.02
N ARG A 30 -11.24 -21.85 -42.95
CA ARG A 30 -10.14 -21.34 -43.76
C ARG A 30 -10.72 -20.59 -44.96
N GLY A 31 -10.23 -19.38 -45.22
CA GLY A 31 -10.56 -18.60 -46.42
C GLY A 31 -9.26 -18.19 -47.10
N ASP A 32 -9.00 -18.81 -48.25
CA ASP A 32 -7.94 -18.48 -49.20
C ASP A 32 -8.22 -17.15 -49.90
N ALA A 33 -7.17 -16.35 -50.13
CA ALA A 33 -7.11 -15.40 -51.23
C ALA A 33 -5.65 -15.16 -51.67
N SER A 34 -5.38 -15.61 -52.90
CA SER A 34 -4.35 -15.32 -53.91
C SER A 34 -3.44 -14.10 -53.64
N VAL A 35 -2.11 -14.24 -53.69
CA VAL A 35 -1.22 -14.32 -54.88
C VAL A 35 -1.41 -13.15 -55.84
N GLU A 36 -0.53 -12.15 -55.72
CA GLU A 36 0.03 -11.45 -56.88
C GLU A 36 1.50 -11.12 -56.63
N THR A 37 2.31 -11.60 -57.57
CA THR A 37 3.76 -11.45 -57.72
C THR A 37 4.04 -10.10 -58.40
N LEU A 38 5.19 -9.46 -58.11
CA LEU A 38 6.15 -8.95 -59.11
C LEU A 38 7.32 -8.19 -58.43
N ASN A 39 8.51 -8.72 -58.68
CA ASN A 39 9.75 -8.06 -59.12
C ASN A 39 10.73 -7.35 -58.16
N SER A 40 11.92 -7.97 -58.17
CA SER A 40 13.24 -7.40 -58.51
C SER A 40 14.13 -6.78 -57.42
N ALA A 41 15.10 -7.62 -57.03
CA ALA A 41 16.55 -7.42 -57.15
C ALA A 41 17.18 -6.06 -56.77
N ALA A 42 18.05 -6.08 -55.76
CA ALA A 42 19.46 -5.70 -55.88
C ALA A 42 20.25 -6.05 -54.61
N SER A 43 21.50 -6.45 -54.83
CA SER A 43 22.49 -6.96 -53.88
C SER A 43 23.16 -5.87 -53.01
N LEU A 44 23.55 -6.24 -51.77
CA LEU A 44 24.75 -5.93 -50.93
C LEU A 44 25.40 -4.52 -50.96
N PRO A 45 26.17 -4.04 -49.93
CA PRO A 45 26.86 -4.79 -48.87
C PRO A 45 26.82 -4.17 -47.45
N ALA A 46 27.57 -4.80 -46.54
CA ALA A 46 27.78 -4.49 -45.13
C ALA A 46 28.29 -3.06 -44.82
N ALA A 47 27.85 -2.51 -43.69
CA ALA A 47 28.58 -1.50 -42.92
C ALA A 47 28.20 -1.57 -41.42
N THR A 48 29.24 -1.74 -40.61
CA THR A 48 29.34 -1.44 -39.18
C THR A 48 28.90 -0.02 -38.84
N GLY A 49 28.22 0.18 -37.69
CA GLY A 49 28.01 1.54 -37.18
C GLY A 49 26.97 1.67 -36.05
N SER A 50 27.45 1.55 -34.82
CA SER A 50 26.83 1.99 -33.56
C SER A 50 25.99 3.27 -33.63
N VAL A 51 24.72 3.22 -33.19
CA VAL A 51 24.01 4.34 -32.55
C VAL A 51 23.04 3.79 -31.49
N ALA A 52 23.46 3.84 -30.22
CA ALA A 52 22.58 3.66 -29.09
C ALA A 52 21.65 4.88 -28.98
N SER A 53 20.42 4.74 -29.44
CA SER A 53 19.34 5.71 -29.22
C SER A 53 18.65 5.37 -27.90
N ASN A 54 19.09 6.04 -26.83
CA ASN A 54 18.38 6.09 -25.55
C ASN A 54 17.00 6.73 -25.80
N SER A 55 15.99 5.89 -25.93
CA SER A 55 14.59 6.32 -25.92
C SER A 55 14.20 6.64 -24.48
N THR A 56 14.41 7.89 -24.10
CA THR A 56 13.84 8.50 -22.90
C THR A 56 12.32 8.28 -22.91
N PRO A 57 11.72 7.61 -21.91
CA PRO A 57 10.28 7.48 -21.85
C PRO A 57 9.66 8.87 -21.68
N LYS A 58 8.90 9.30 -22.69
CA LYS A 58 8.13 10.54 -22.71
C LYS A 58 7.30 10.65 -21.42
N GLY A 59 7.52 11.76 -20.72
CA GLY A 59 6.95 12.08 -19.42
C GLY A 59 5.46 11.82 -19.34
N VAL A 60 5.08 10.95 -18.41
CA VAL A 60 3.74 10.97 -17.82
C VAL A 60 3.63 12.33 -17.14
N ALA A 61 2.89 13.25 -17.76
CA ALA A 61 2.57 14.53 -17.14
C ALA A 61 1.86 14.23 -15.82
N VAL A 62 2.58 14.35 -14.72
CA VAL A 62 2.02 14.34 -13.38
C VAL A 62 1.13 15.58 -13.32
N LEU A 63 -0.17 15.39 -13.53
CA LEU A 63 -1.17 16.42 -13.28
C LEU A 63 -0.87 17.01 -11.91
N SER A 64 -0.72 18.33 -11.85
CA SER A 64 -0.39 19.03 -10.62
C SER A 64 -1.47 18.69 -9.59
N THR A 65 -1.07 18.25 -8.39
CA THR A 65 -1.97 17.98 -7.26
C THR A 65 -2.95 19.14 -7.00
N SER A 66 -2.54 20.36 -7.33
CA SER A 66 -3.37 21.58 -7.26
C SER A 66 -4.59 21.59 -8.18
N GLU A 67 -4.53 20.96 -9.35
CA GLU A 67 -5.66 20.88 -10.29
C GLU A 67 -6.70 19.88 -9.80
N GLN A 68 -6.24 18.75 -9.25
CA GLN A 68 -7.12 17.74 -8.69
C GLN A 68 -7.87 18.27 -7.46
N GLU A 69 -7.20 19.00 -6.57
CA GLU A 69 -7.89 19.62 -5.42
C GLU A 69 -8.88 20.71 -5.84
N ARG A 70 -8.56 21.51 -6.87
CA ARG A 70 -9.52 22.46 -7.45
C ARG A 70 -10.77 21.76 -8.00
N ALA A 71 -10.61 20.61 -8.64
CA ALA A 71 -11.74 19.81 -9.11
C ALA A 71 -12.60 19.28 -7.95
N VAL A 72 -11.97 18.83 -6.86
CA VAL A 72 -12.70 18.37 -5.67
C VAL A 72 -13.49 19.51 -5.02
N GLU A 73 -12.89 20.70 -4.86
CA GLU A 73 -13.61 21.86 -4.31
C GLU A 73 -14.74 22.32 -5.23
N ALA A 74 -14.57 22.29 -6.56
CA ALA A 74 -15.65 22.60 -7.49
C ALA A 74 -16.85 21.63 -7.32
N ILE A 75 -16.58 20.33 -7.23
CA ILE A 75 -17.62 19.31 -6.99
C ILE A 75 -18.29 19.54 -5.63
N LYS A 76 -17.52 19.84 -4.59
CA LYS A 76 -18.03 20.09 -3.24
C LYS A 76 -18.99 21.27 -3.21
N MET A 77 -18.71 22.35 -3.95
CA MET A 77 -19.64 23.48 -4.10
C MET A 77 -20.93 23.07 -4.80
N THR A 78 -20.84 22.30 -5.89
CA THR A 78 -22.03 21.78 -6.59
C THR A 78 -22.85 20.85 -5.70
N VAL A 79 -22.20 19.93 -4.98
CA VAL A 79 -22.85 18.98 -4.08
C VAL A 79 -23.51 19.68 -2.89
N SER A 80 -22.90 20.75 -2.36
CA SER A 80 -23.47 21.52 -1.26
C SER A 80 -24.71 22.32 -1.67
N ALA A 81 -24.79 22.74 -2.95
CA ALA A 81 -25.98 23.40 -3.50
C ALA A 81 -27.17 22.42 -3.66
N VAL A 82 -26.88 21.14 -3.91
CA VAL A 82 -27.89 20.08 -3.97
C VAL A 82 -28.39 19.80 -2.55
N SER A 83 -29.47 20.49 -2.16
CA SER A 83 -29.90 20.59 -0.77
C SER A 83 -30.58 19.32 -0.23
N SER A 84 -30.95 18.35 -1.08
CA SER A 84 -31.60 17.12 -0.62
C SER A 84 -30.64 15.94 -0.56
N ARG A 85 -30.60 15.29 0.61
CA ARG A 85 -29.86 14.03 0.80
C ARG A 85 -30.40 12.93 -0.10
N GLU A 86 -31.69 13.01 -0.45
CA GLU A 86 -32.40 12.15 -1.40
C GLU A 86 -31.75 12.17 -2.78
N GLU A 87 -31.27 13.32 -3.24
CA GLU A 87 -30.64 13.46 -4.54
C GLU A 87 -29.21 12.91 -4.54
N LEU A 88 -28.45 13.11 -3.45
CA LEU A 88 -27.13 12.48 -3.28
C LEU A 88 -27.21 10.96 -3.23
N ARG A 89 -28.29 10.39 -2.67
CA ARG A 89 -28.54 8.94 -2.67
C ARG A 89 -28.72 8.36 -4.07
N LYS A 90 -28.98 9.18 -5.10
CA LYS A 90 -29.02 8.73 -6.50
C LYS A 90 -27.61 8.51 -7.07
N ASP A 91 -26.58 9.17 -6.54
CA ASP A 91 -25.19 8.97 -6.98
C ASP A 91 -24.63 7.66 -6.41
N SER A 92 -24.25 6.75 -7.31
CA SER A 92 -23.57 5.51 -6.97
C SER A 92 -22.33 5.68 -6.08
N ILE A 93 -21.53 6.72 -6.27
CA ILE A 93 -20.31 6.98 -5.50
C ILE A 93 -20.67 7.38 -4.07
N TYR A 94 -21.68 8.24 -3.90
CA TYR A 94 -22.19 8.60 -2.58
C TYR A 94 -22.68 7.36 -1.83
N ARG A 95 -23.46 6.49 -2.49
CA ARG A 95 -23.95 5.24 -1.89
C ARG A 95 -22.83 4.30 -1.47
N ILE A 96 -21.78 4.17 -2.28
CA ILE A 96 -20.60 3.33 -1.95
C ILE A 96 -19.88 3.89 -0.72
N MET A 97 -19.63 5.21 -0.70
CA MET A 97 -18.98 5.88 0.43
C MET A 97 -19.82 5.86 1.71
N HIS A 98 -21.12 5.62 1.63
CA HIS A 98 -22.05 5.59 2.77
C HIS A 98 -22.75 4.24 2.94
N ALA A 99 -22.14 3.16 2.43
CA ALA A 99 -22.69 1.82 2.58
C ALA A 99 -22.87 1.43 4.06
N LEU A 100 -22.00 1.96 4.93
CA LEU A 100 -22.11 1.86 6.38
C LEU A 100 -22.32 3.28 6.95
N PRO A 101 -23.48 3.60 7.54
CA PRO A 101 -23.82 4.96 7.94
C PRO A 101 -23.16 5.40 9.25
N ARG A 102 -21.92 4.98 9.50
CA ARG A 102 -21.15 5.32 10.70
C ARG A 102 -20.17 6.45 10.40
N SER A 103 -20.15 7.49 11.22
CA SER A 103 -19.27 8.64 11.02
C SER A 103 -17.81 8.37 11.40
N ASP A 104 -17.56 7.35 12.23
CA ASP A 104 -16.23 7.00 12.74
C ASP A 104 -15.53 5.91 11.93
N MET A 105 -16.19 5.39 10.89
CA MET A 105 -15.73 4.26 10.10
C MET A 105 -16.12 4.42 8.64
N LEU A 106 -15.12 4.40 7.76
CA LEU A 106 -15.35 4.33 6.31
C LEU A 106 -14.77 3.04 5.76
N GLU A 107 -15.62 2.26 5.09
CA GLU A 107 -15.20 1.06 4.36
C GLU A 107 -15.67 1.10 2.91
N VAL A 108 -14.71 1.12 2.00
CA VAL A 108 -14.92 0.93 0.57
C VAL A 108 -14.10 -0.27 0.12
N VAL A 109 -14.77 -1.32 -0.35
CA VAL A 109 -14.14 -2.62 -0.62
C VAL A 109 -14.30 -2.99 -2.09
N ARG A 110 -13.18 -3.30 -2.76
CA ARG A 110 -13.12 -3.81 -4.14
C ARG A 110 -13.84 -2.94 -5.17
N SER A 111 -13.86 -1.63 -4.96
CA SER A 111 -14.38 -0.67 -5.92
C SER A 111 -13.31 -0.35 -6.96
N ARG A 112 -13.74 -0.02 -8.18
CA ARG A 112 -12.87 0.55 -9.22
C ARG A 112 -13.41 1.91 -9.59
N PHE A 113 -12.65 2.94 -9.29
CA PHE A 113 -13.04 4.32 -9.56
C PHE A 113 -12.25 4.87 -10.75
N ALA A 114 -12.96 5.46 -11.70
CA ALA A 114 -12.36 6.36 -12.67
C ALA A 114 -11.86 7.63 -11.96
N LYS A 115 -11.03 8.43 -12.62
CA LYS A 115 -10.50 9.68 -12.04
C LYS A 115 -11.60 10.59 -11.46
N THR A 116 -12.64 10.86 -12.24
CA THR A 116 -13.80 11.69 -11.82
C THR A 116 -14.58 11.06 -10.66
N HIS A 117 -14.54 9.74 -10.51
CA HIS A 117 -15.14 9.05 -9.37
C HIS A 117 -14.28 9.23 -8.11
N CYS A 118 -12.94 9.17 -8.23
CA CYS A 118 -12.03 9.43 -7.12
C CYS A 118 -12.18 10.90 -6.63
N GLU A 119 -12.37 11.88 -7.54
CA GLU A 119 -12.66 13.30 -7.22
C GLU A 119 -14.00 13.48 -6.47
N ARG A 120 -15.10 12.89 -6.99
CA ARG A 120 -16.40 12.91 -6.30
C ARG A 120 -16.34 12.23 -4.93
N ALA A 121 -15.67 11.09 -4.83
CA ALA A 121 -15.50 10.37 -3.57
C ALA A 121 -14.73 11.21 -2.54
N ALA A 122 -13.69 11.95 -2.96
CA ALA A 122 -12.97 12.88 -2.10
C ALA A 122 -13.88 14.03 -1.61
N ALA A 123 -14.71 14.61 -2.49
CA ALA A 123 -15.69 15.63 -2.09
C ALA A 123 -16.70 15.09 -1.06
N TYR A 124 -17.22 13.87 -1.26
CA TYR A 124 -18.11 13.22 -0.28
C TYR A 124 -17.40 12.89 1.03
N PHE A 125 -16.11 12.57 0.98
CA PHE A 125 -15.27 12.39 2.17
C PHE A 125 -15.22 13.68 3.00
N ASP A 126 -14.98 14.82 2.36
CA ASP A 126 -14.95 16.13 3.02
C ASP A 126 -16.27 16.48 3.68
N LEU A 127 -17.39 16.21 3.01
CA LEU A 127 -18.72 16.55 3.52
C LEU A 127 -19.14 15.69 4.73
N SER A 128 -18.71 14.43 4.75
CA SER A 128 -19.32 13.42 5.61
C SER A 128 -18.39 12.91 6.71
N TYR A 129 -17.08 12.86 6.45
CA TYR A 129 -16.09 12.24 7.32
C TYR A 129 -15.12 13.26 7.95
N MET A 130 -15.01 14.49 7.45
CA MET A 130 -14.19 15.54 8.12
C MET A 130 -14.83 16.12 9.38
N LYS A 131 -16.15 15.95 9.57
CA LYS A 131 -16.88 16.53 10.70
C LYS A 131 -16.64 15.80 12.02
N ASN A 132 -16.24 14.54 11.95
CA ASN A 132 -16.12 13.65 13.10
C ASN A 132 -14.77 12.93 13.08
N PRO A 133 -14.24 12.51 14.24
CA PRO A 133 -13.00 11.76 14.29
C PRO A 133 -13.15 10.39 13.63
N LEU A 134 -12.39 10.15 12.56
CA LEU A 134 -12.35 8.87 11.87
C LEU A 134 -11.39 7.90 12.59
N ARG A 135 -11.88 6.72 12.95
CA ARG A 135 -11.09 5.71 13.70
C ARG A 135 -10.68 4.53 12.83
N HIS A 136 -11.53 4.15 11.87
CA HIS A 136 -11.29 3.04 10.96
C HIS A 136 -11.46 3.53 9.52
N LEU A 137 -10.40 3.40 8.74
CA LEU A 137 -10.42 3.65 7.31
C LEU A 137 -10.00 2.41 6.53
N ARG A 138 -10.87 1.94 5.67
CA ARG A 138 -10.58 0.92 4.67
C ARG A 138 -10.96 1.45 3.30
N LEU A 139 -9.97 1.73 2.46
CA LEU A 139 -10.20 2.20 1.09
C LEU A 139 -9.53 1.24 0.12
N GLN A 140 -10.32 0.47 -0.61
CA GLN A 140 -9.89 -0.41 -1.70
C GLN A 140 -10.59 0.05 -2.99
N ILE A 141 -10.19 1.20 -3.50
CA ILE A 141 -10.91 1.94 -4.58
C ILE A 141 -10.30 1.76 -5.97
N GLY A 142 -9.15 1.10 -6.08
CA GLY A 142 -8.53 0.71 -7.36
C GLY A 142 -8.68 1.76 -8.46
N CYS A 143 -7.98 2.91 -8.34
CA CYS A 143 -8.05 3.94 -9.37
C CYS A 143 -7.15 3.52 -10.58
N ASP A 144 -7.66 3.68 -11.80
CA ASP A 144 -6.91 3.40 -13.04
C ASP A 144 -6.06 4.63 -13.44
N GLY A 145 -4.90 4.82 -12.81
CA GLY A 145 -3.97 5.92 -13.10
C GLY A 145 -2.92 6.12 -12.01
N PRO A 146 -2.09 7.19 -12.09
CA PRO A 146 -1.30 7.69 -10.97
C PRO A 146 -2.25 8.16 -9.84
N THR A 147 -2.73 7.14 -9.14
CA THR A 147 -3.26 7.09 -7.79
C THR A 147 -4.17 8.25 -7.38
N GLY A 148 -5.43 8.19 -7.82
CA GLY A 148 -6.52 8.99 -7.23
C GLY A 148 -6.71 8.77 -5.72
N ILE A 149 -6.04 7.77 -5.13
CA ILE A 149 -5.93 7.61 -3.67
C ILE A 149 -5.18 8.78 -3.01
N HIS A 150 -4.32 9.51 -3.73
CA HIS A 150 -3.58 10.67 -3.20
C HIS A 150 -4.51 11.81 -2.79
N LEU A 151 -5.66 11.94 -3.44
CA LEU A 151 -6.71 12.86 -3.03
C LEU A 151 -7.13 12.62 -1.57
N PHE A 152 -7.02 11.39 -1.08
CA PHE A 152 -7.41 11.08 0.29
C PHE A 152 -6.28 11.37 1.29
N PHE A 153 -5.01 11.42 0.89
CA PHE A 153 -3.89 11.50 1.85
C PHE A 153 -3.98 12.73 2.76
N ASN A 154 -4.18 13.93 2.19
CA ASN A 154 -4.34 15.15 2.99
C ASN A 154 -5.54 15.07 3.95
N ARG A 155 -6.63 14.46 3.49
CA ARG A 155 -7.87 14.27 4.26
C ARG A 155 -7.64 13.27 5.41
N ILE A 156 -6.88 12.21 5.15
CA ILE A 156 -6.47 11.22 6.15
C ILE A 156 -5.53 11.86 7.19
N ALA A 157 -4.65 12.77 6.77
CA ALA A 157 -3.75 13.51 7.66
C ALA A 157 -4.52 14.25 8.76
N ALA A 158 -5.68 14.82 8.42
CA ALA A 158 -6.57 15.49 9.38
C ALA A 158 -7.02 14.55 10.51
N HIS A 159 -7.06 13.25 10.25
CA HIS A 159 -7.42 12.22 11.23
C HIS A 159 -6.22 11.46 11.82
N ARG A 160 -4.97 11.90 11.60
CA ARG A 160 -3.75 11.18 12.06
C ARG A 160 -3.74 10.81 13.56
N HIS A 161 -4.42 11.61 14.38
CA HIS A 161 -4.49 11.47 15.84
C HIS A 161 -5.70 10.63 16.30
N THR A 162 -6.65 10.34 15.42
CA THR A 162 -7.86 9.57 15.73
C THR A 162 -7.92 8.22 15.03
N LEU A 163 -7.26 8.10 13.87
CA LEU A 163 -7.16 6.86 13.11
C LEU A 163 -6.41 5.78 13.90
N ARG A 164 -7.07 4.63 14.04
CA ARG A 164 -6.54 3.42 14.67
C ARG A 164 -6.25 2.34 13.62
N VAL A 165 -7.08 2.25 12.60
CA VAL A 165 -6.98 1.21 11.56
C VAL A 165 -6.97 1.85 10.18
N VAL A 166 -5.97 1.52 9.38
CA VAL A 166 -5.84 1.95 7.98
C VAL A 166 -5.59 0.73 7.10
N ASP A 167 -6.50 0.47 6.17
CA ASP A 167 -6.37 -0.56 5.12
C ASP A 167 -6.36 0.11 3.73
N PHE A 168 -5.18 0.13 3.10
CA PHE A 168 -4.98 0.49 1.71
C PHE A 168 -4.55 -0.71 0.85
N SER A 169 -4.94 -1.91 1.24
CA SER A 169 -4.69 -3.07 0.41
C SER A 169 -5.38 -2.94 -0.95
N ARG A 170 -4.72 -3.47 -1.99
CA ARG A 170 -5.25 -3.55 -3.38
C ARG A 170 -5.49 -2.18 -4.06
N ASN A 171 -4.72 -1.15 -3.73
CA ASN A 171 -4.79 0.16 -4.41
C ASN A 171 -3.70 0.38 -5.48
N ARG A 172 -2.88 -0.64 -5.76
CA ARG A 172 -1.74 -0.56 -6.68
C ARG A 172 -0.70 0.51 -6.26
N LEU A 173 -0.54 0.72 -4.95
CA LEU A 173 0.44 1.66 -4.41
C LEU A 173 1.87 1.28 -4.83
N GLY A 174 2.65 2.29 -5.21
CA GLY A 174 4.10 2.23 -5.41
C GLY A 174 4.88 2.58 -4.15
N ALA A 175 6.22 2.54 -4.25
CA ALA A 175 7.12 2.96 -3.17
C ALA A 175 6.88 4.44 -2.79
N ASP A 176 6.83 5.33 -3.78
CA ASP A 176 6.64 6.79 -3.56
C ASP A 176 5.31 7.11 -2.86
N ASP A 177 4.24 6.42 -3.25
CA ASP A 177 2.91 6.61 -2.66
C ASP A 177 2.92 6.26 -1.17
N VAL A 178 3.66 5.21 -0.79
CA VAL A 178 3.78 4.76 0.60
C VAL A 178 4.68 5.69 1.42
N VAL A 179 5.76 6.21 0.81
CA VAL A 179 6.57 7.27 1.44
C VAL A 179 5.70 8.50 1.73
N LEU A 180 4.93 8.95 0.75
CA LEU A 180 4.00 10.07 0.90
C LEU A 180 2.99 9.78 2.01
N LEU A 181 2.37 8.59 2.00
CA LEU A 181 1.43 8.17 3.05
C LEU A 181 2.06 8.20 4.45
N CYS A 182 3.25 7.63 4.63
CA CYS A 182 3.95 7.61 5.90
C CYS A 182 4.26 9.02 6.41
N ASN A 183 4.68 9.92 5.52
CA ASN A 183 4.93 11.32 5.83
C ASN A 183 3.64 12.04 6.22
N THR A 184 2.57 11.87 5.45
CA THR A 184 1.27 12.50 5.69
C THR A 184 0.62 12.03 7.00
N LEU A 185 0.79 10.75 7.36
CA LEU A 185 0.33 10.21 8.64
C LEU A 185 1.22 10.58 9.82
N GLY A 186 2.38 11.23 9.58
CA GLY A 186 3.34 11.55 10.62
C GLY A 186 3.97 10.31 11.26
N LEU A 187 4.13 9.23 10.50
CA LEU A 187 4.72 7.98 11.01
C LEU A 187 6.25 8.06 11.09
N GLY A 188 6.89 8.98 10.38
CA GLY A 188 8.35 9.19 10.37
C GLY A 188 8.83 10.35 11.25
N SER A 189 10.16 10.54 11.35
CA SER A 189 10.73 11.72 12.00
C SER A 189 10.16 13.00 11.37
N ALA A 190 9.48 13.82 12.17
CA ALA A 190 9.33 15.24 11.85
C ALA A 190 10.71 15.92 11.61
N GLY A 191 11.81 15.29 12.02
CA GLY A 191 13.19 15.76 11.84
C GLY A 191 13.88 15.46 10.49
N ASP A 192 13.34 14.60 9.62
CA ASP A 192 13.92 14.37 8.26
C ASP A 192 13.06 14.97 7.14
N ALA A 193 11.78 15.27 7.45
CA ALA A 193 10.85 15.86 6.48
C ALA A 193 11.20 17.31 6.09
N ALA A 194 12.00 18.02 6.90
CA ALA A 194 12.50 19.35 6.54
C ALA A 194 13.43 19.34 5.31
N ALA A 195 14.00 18.19 4.93
CA ALA A 195 14.81 18.05 3.71
C ALA A 195 13.99 17.68 2.46
N ALA A 196 12.75 17.18 2.61
CA ALA A 196 12.00 16.60 1.49
C ALA A 196 10.95 17.54 0.86
N MET A 197 10.64 18.70 1.46
CA MET A 197 9.62 19.63 0.96
C MET A 197 10.13 21.00 0.48
N ILE A 198 11.45 21.22 0.34
CA ILE A 198 12.00 22.48 -0.22
C ILE A 198 13.03 22.20 -1.31
N THR A 199 12.57 21.66 -2.44
CA THR A 199 13.21 21.87 -3.75
C THR A 199 12.19 22.42 -4.75
N ALA A 200 11.46 23.45 -4.31
CA ALA A 200 10.88 24.43 -5.23
C ALA A 200 11.92 25.55 -5.39
N LYS A 201 12.62 25.50 -6.53
CA LYS A 201 13.66 26.44 -6.95
C LYS A 201 13.05 27.83 -7.16
N SER A 202 13.21 28.74 -6.21
CA SER A 202 13.04 30.19 -6.41
C SER A 202 14.42 30.87 -6.40
N PRO A 203 14.70 31.85 -7.29
CA PRO A 203 16.00 32.53 -7.34
C PRO A 203 16.15 33.56 -6.20
N PRO A 204 17.39 33.97 -5.86
CA PRO A 204 17.66 34.84 -4.73
C PRO A 204 17.58 36.32 -5.13
N ALA A 205 16.90 37.12 -4.31
CA ALA A 205 17.11 38.57 -4.29
C ALA A 205 16.87 39.12 -2.88
N CYS A 206 18.00 39.41 -2.23
CA CYS A 206 18.29 40.65 -1.48
C CYS A 206 17.60 41.00 -0.14
N ILE A 207 18.50 41.13 0.84
CA ILE A 207 18.63 42.13 1.91
C ILE A 207 18.00 41.78 3.27
N ALA A 208 18.93 41.57 4.21
CA ALA A 208 18.76 41.43 5.64
C ALA A 208 18.50 42.77 6.33
N VAL A 209 17.63 42.77 7.33
CA VAL A 209 17.75 43.62 8.52
C VAL A 209 17.32 42.80 9.74
N ALA A 210 18.21 42.72 10.72
CA ALA A 210 18.03 42.00 11.98
C ALA A 210 17.22 42.82 13.00
N SER A 211 16.44 42.14 13.85
CA SER A 211 16.18 42.56 15.25
C SER A 211 15.54 41.44 16.08
N THR A 212 16.38 40.85 16.92
CA THR A 212 16.27 40.50 18.35
C THR A 212 14.95 40.13 19.05
N THR A 213 15.06 39.04 19.83
CA THR A 213 14.39 38.65 21.09
C THR A 213 12.91 38.23 21.12
N SER A 214 12.68 36.93 21.24
CA SER A 214 11.72 36.28 22.17
C SER A 214 12.01 34.78 22.23
N THR A 215 12.75 34.30 23.24
CA THR A 215 12.23 33.54 24.40
C THR A 215 11.15 32.49 24.09
N THR A 216 11.57 31.23 24.23
CA THR A 216 10.76 30.02 24.52
C THR A 216 9.57 29.75 23.60
N THR A 217 9.86 29.12 22.47
CA THR A 217 8.91 28.21 21.81
C THR A 217 9.41 26.79 22.04
N GLU A 218 8.86 26.11 23.06
CA GLU A 218 8.85 24.67 23.08
C GLU A 218 8.30 24.18 21.75
N ALA A 219 9.08 23.40 21.00
CA ALA A 219 8.57 22.71 19.82
C ALA A 219 7.32 21.93 20.26
N PRO A 220 6.20 22.01 19.51
CA PRO A 220 4.96 21.36 19.89
C PRO A 220 5.26 19.88 20.13
N VAL A 221 5.06 19.43 21.36
CA VAL A 221 5.19 18.03 21.80
C VAL A 221 4.64 17.14 20.70
N GLY A 222 5.57 16.39 20.07
CA GLY A 222 5.33 15.66 18.84
C GLY A 222 4.09 14.78 18.98
N GLN A 223 2.99 15.22 18.35
CA GLN A 223 1.74 14.49 18.36
C GLN A 223 1.95 13.17 17.63
N SER A 224 2.13 12.10 18.40
CA SER A 224 2.30 10.76 17.87
C SER A 224 1.00 10.29 17.22
N SER A 225 1.13 9.56 16.11
CA SER A 225 -0.01 8.92 15.45
C SER A 225 -0.70 7.94 16.41
N SER A 226 -2.04 7.88 16.35
CA SER A 226 -2.83 6.89 17.10
C SER A 226 -2.93 5.53 16.39
N LEU A 227 -2.24 5.37 15.25
CA LEU A 227 -2.38 4.21 14.37
C LEU A 227 -1.95 2.90 15.05
N GLU A 228 -2.86 1.93 15.10
CA GLU A 228 -2.65 0.59 15.69
C GLU A 228 -2.45 -0.49 14.62
N LEU A 229 -3.09 -0.37 13.46
CA LEU A 229 -3.01 -1.33 12.36
C LEU A 229 -2.85 -0.64 11.02
N LEU A 230 -1.85 -1.07 10.25
CA LEU A 230 -1.63 -0.67 8.86
C LEU A 230 -1.63 -1.89 7.93
N ASP A 231 -2.57 -1.95 6.98
CA ASP A 231 -2.62 -2.97 5.94
C ASP A 231 -2.29 -2.37 4.56
N LEU A 232 -1.20 -2.84 3.96
CA LEU A 232 -0.71 -2.45 2.63
C LEU A 232 -0.72 -3.62 1.65
N SER A 233 -1.45 -4.70 1.96
CA SER A 233 -1.41 -5.96 1.21
C SER A 233 -1.77 -5.81 -0.27
N TYR A 234 -1.20 -6.66 -1.11
CA TYR A 234 -1.46 -6.75 -2.54
C TYR A 234 -1.18 -5.45 -3.32
N ASN A 235 -0.21 -4.66 -2.85
CA ASN A 235 0.36 -3.55 -3.58
C ASN A 235 1.78 -3.93 -4.04
N ALA A 236 1.85 -4.79 -5.07
CA ALA A 236 3.12 -5.39 -5.51
C ALA A 236 4.17 -4.39 -6.04
N LYS A 237 3.79 -3.13 -6.27
CA LYS A 237 4.68 -2.05 -6.70
C LYS A 237 5.34 -1.30 -5.53
N ILE A 238 4.99 -1.62 -4.29
CA ILE A 238 5.69 -1.08 -3.11
C ILE A 238 7.16 -1.52 -3.13
N GLY A 239 7.39 -2.80 -3.41
CA GLY A 239 8.73 -3.38 -3.51
C GLY A 239 9.54 -3.23 -2.22
N ASN A 240 10.85 -3.44 -2.35
CA ASN A 240 11.78 -3.40 -1.22
C ASN A 240 11.88 -2.01 -0.61
N ASP A 241 12.04 -0.97 -1.44
CA ASP A 241 12.28 0.41 -0.98
C ASP A 241 11.11 0.96 -0.15
N GLY A 242 9.89 0.80 -0.66
CA GLY A 242 8.68 1.22 0.04
C GLY A 242 8.48 0.48 1.37
N ALA A 243 8.72 -0.83 1.40
CA ALA A 243 8.54 -1.62 2.61
C ALA A 243 9.59 -1.32 3.68
N VAL A 244 10.85 -1.14 3.28
CA VAL A 244 11.93 -0.70 4.19
C VAL A 244 11.58 0.67 4.77
N HIS A 245 11.07 1.59 3.95
CA HIS A 245 10.63 2.91 4.43
C HIS A 245 9.51 2.78 5.49
N VAL A 246 8.48 1.96 5.24
CA VAL A 246 7.38 1.72 6.19
C VAL A 246 7.91 1.23 7.53
N VAL A 247 8.75 0.19 7.53
CA VAL A 247 9.26 -0.40 8.78
C VAL A 247 10.13 0.60 9.54
N ARG A 248 10.95 1.39 8.84
CA ARG A 248 11.78 2.45 9.46
C ARG A 248 10.93 3.57 10.06
N ALA A 249 9.89 4.03 9.36
CA ALA A 249 8.98 5.05 9.86
C ALA A 249 8.28 4.56 11.14
N LEU A 250 7.66 3.38 11.07
CA LEU A 250 6.90 2.80 12.18
C LEU A 250 7.72 2.50 13.44
N ARG A 251 9.06 2.46 13.35
CA ARG A 251 9.96 2.26 14.49
C ARG A 251 9.65 3.20 15.68
N ARG A 252 9.15 4.41 15.40
CA ARG A 252 8.85 5.44 16.41
C ARG A 252 7.36 5.59 16.72
N CYS A 253 6.51 4.69 16.22
CA CYS A 253 5.08 4.72 16.49
C CYS A 253 4.75 3.77 17.66
N PRO A 254 4.65 4.24 18.92
CA PRO A 254 4.42 3.34 20.06
C PRO A 254 3.03 2.68 20.06
N SER A 255 2.09 3.26 19.30
CA SER A 255 0.72 2.78 19.12
C SER A 255 0.62 1.62 18.14
N ILE A 256 1.56 1.47 17.20
CA ILE A 256 1.44 0.46 16.13
C ILE A 256 1.57 -0.96 16.71
N ARG A 257 0.60 -1.79 16.38
CA ARG A 257 0.51 -3.18 16.86
C ARG A 257 0.58 -4.19 15.73
N ALA A 258 0.17 -3.81 14.52
CA ALA A 258 0.16 -4.71 13.38
C ALA A 258 0.48 -4.00 12.07
N VAL A 259 1.33 -4.64 11.26
CA VAL A 259 1.61 -4.24 9.88
C VAL A 259 1.44 -5.44 8.98
N ILE A 260 0.60 -5.30 7.96
CA ILE A 260 0.30 -6.36 7.00
C ILE A 260 0.84 -5.94 5.64
N MET A 261 1.90 -6.61 5.19
CA MET A 261 2.58 -6.39 3.92
C MET A 261 2.57 -7.67 3.08
N LYS A 262 1.38 -8.25 2.91
CA LYS A 262 1.21 -9.46 2.14
C LYS A 262 1.32 -9.17 0.64
N SER A 263 2.12 -9.90 -0.13
CA SER A 263 2.21 -9.74 -1.60
C SER A 263 2.52 -8.28 -2.04
N VAL A 264 3.49 -7.65 -1.39
CA VAL A 264 3.95 -6.29 -1.71
C VAL A 264 5.24 -6.27 -2.56
N GLY A 265 5.82 -7.44 -2.82
CA GLY A 265 6.96 -7.61 -3.73
C GLY A 265 8.32 -7.61 -3.04
N LEU A 266 8.42 -8.20 -1.84
CA LEU A 266 9.67 -8.28 -1.08
C LEU A 266 10.50 -9.50 -1.48
N ASP A 267 11.81 -9.38 -1.46
CA ASP A 267 12.76 -10.48 -1.67
C ASP A 267 13.66 -10.73 -0.44
N ASP A 268 14.69 -11.57 -0.62
CA ASP A 268 15.66 -11.93 0.40
C ASP A 268 16.52 -10.75 0.89
N ASP A 269 16.80 -9.77 0.04
CA ASP A 269 17.64 -8.62 0.41
C ASP A 269 16.84 -7.67 1.31
N CYS A 270 15.57 -7.44 0.97
CA CYS A 270 14.65 -6.72 1.84
C CYS A 270 14.46 -7.41 3.19
N ALA A 271 14.34 -8.74 3.20
CA ALA A 271 14.20 -9.51 4.43
C ALA A 271 15.38 -9.28 5.39
N GLY A 272 16.61 -9.17 4.87
CA GLY A 272 17.79 -8.81 5.66
C GLY A 272 17.70 -7.43 6.29
N ILE A 273 17.36 -6.41 5.47
CA ILE A 273 17.22 -5.03 5.95
C ILE A 273 16.10 -4.91 7.00
N ILE A 274 14.96 -5.55 6.76
CA ILE A 274 13.85 -5.57 7.72
C ILE A 274 14.30 -6.21 9.03
N ALA A 275 15.00 -7.36 8.99
CA ALA A 275 15.51 -8.01 10.19
C ALA A 275 16.44 -7.08 11.00
N ASP A 276 17.33 -6.33 10.33
CA ASP A 276 18.22 -5.36 10.96
C ASP A 276 17.45 -4.23 11.66
N VAL A 277 16.43 -3.68 10.99
CA VAL A 277 15.59 -2.63 11.56
C VAL A 277 14.80 -3.16 12.77
N LEU A 278 14.24 -4.36 12.68
CA LEU A 278 13.46 -4.99 13.75
C LEU A 278 14.33 -5.30 14.98
N ARG A 279 15.59 -5.75 14.78
CA ARG A 279 16.54 -5.99 15.87
C ARG A 279 16.85 -4.73 16.67
N GLY A 280 16.84 -3.56 16.02
CA GLY A 280 17.02 -2.26 16.65
C GLY A 280 15.72 -1.64 17.21
N TRP A 281 14.57 -2.31 17.13
CA TRP A 281 13.31 -1.73 17.59
C TRP A 281 13.27 -1.66 19.12
N PRO A 282 13.00 -0.49 19.73
CA PRO A 282 12.82 -0.42 21.18
C PRO A 282 11.69 -1.34 21.65
N ALA A 283 11.96 -2.08 22.74
CA ALA A 283 10.92 -2.81 23.44
C ALA A 283 9.85 -1.81 23.91
N PRO A 284 8.56 -2.07 23.68
CA PRO A 284 7.53 -1.16 24.15
C PRO A 284 7.54 -1.14 25.68
N PRO A 285 7.31 0.03 26.32
CA PRO A 285 7.32 0.15 27.77
C PRO A 285 6.41 -0.91 28.41
N LEU A 286 6.83 -1.46 29.55
CA LEU A 286 6.16 -2.56 30.26
C LEU A 286 4.86 -2.12 30.97
N HIS A 287 4.36 -0.91 30.73
CA HIS A 287 3.31 -0.29 31.55
C HIS A 287 1.91 -0.37 30.93
N ALA A 288 0.98 -0.81 31.80
CA ALA A 288 -0.48 -0.86 31.70
C ALA A 288 -1.09 -1.84 30.69
N HIS A 289 -1.75 -2.86 31.24
CA HIS A 289 -2.69 -3.75 30.54
C HIS A 289 -3.55 -2.98 29.53
N PRO A 290 -3.55 -3.36 28.24
CA PRO A 290 -4.48 -2.80 27.30
C PRO A 290 -5.86 -3.41 27.55
N THR A 291 -6.74 -2.65 28.20
CA THR A 291 -8.21 -2.83 28.11
C THR A 291 -8.75 -2.47 26.72
N SER A 292 -7.89 -2.27 25.72
CA SER A 292 -8.26 -2.00 24.34
C SER A 292 -9.07 -3.18 23.77
N THR A 293 -10.35 -2.92 23.52
CA THR A 293 -11.35 -3.80 22.90
C THR A 293 -11.05 -4.15 21.45
N HIS A 294 -9.95 -3.65 20.86
CA HIS A 294 -9.53 -3.96 19.48
C HIS A 294 -8.79 -5.31 19.35
N ALA A 295 -8.87 -6.17 20.37
CA ALA A 295 -8.36 -7.55 20.35
C ALA A 295 -8.91 -8.40 19.18
N LEU A 296 -10.03 -7.99 18.55
CA LEU A 296 -10.64 -8.66 17.40
C LEU A 296 -9.80 -8.63 16.11
N LEU A 297 -8.80 -7.75 16.00
CA LEU A 297 -7.92 -7.67 14.82
C LEU A 297 -6.58 -8.37 15.02
N ARG A 298 -6.34 -8.94 16.21
CA ARG A 298 -5.15 -9.75 16.48
C ARG A 298 -5.37 -11.15 15.89
N PRO A 299 -4.48 -11.67 15.02
CA PRO A 299 -4.53 -13.06 14.61
C PRO A 299 -4.45 -13.97 15.84
N ALA A 300 -5.24 -15.04 15.89
CA ALA A 300 -5.28 -15.96 17.02
C ALA A 300 -3.90 -16.58 17.36
N SER A 301 -2.95 -16.55 16.44
CA SER A 301 -1.57 -17.04 16.60
C SER A 301 -0.60 -16.05 17.26
N ALA A 302 -0.98 -14.80 17.49
CA ALA A 302 -0.10 -13.79 18.10
C ALA A 302 -0.08 -13.94 19.63
N SER A 303 0.68 -14.93 20.11
CA SER A 303 1.05 -15.10 21.53
C SER A 303 1.68 -13.81 22.06
N ALA A 304 1.11 -13.16 23.08
CA ALA A 304 1.67 -12.08 23.95
C ALA A 304 2.51 -10.93 23.31
N THR A 305 2.76 -10.95 22.00
CA THR A 305 3.62 -10.04 21.27
C THR A 305 2.92 -8.72 21.14
N LYS A 306 3.70 -7.65 21.29
CA LYS A 306 3.19 -6.29 21.25
C LYS A 306 3.07 -5.81 19.80
N PHE A 307 3.90 -6.32 18.89
CA PHE A 307 3.89 -6.02 17.46
C PHE A 307 3.77 -7.27 16.59
N TYR A 308 2.98 -7.20 15.50
CA TYR A 308 2.76 -8.27 14.54
C TYR A 308 3.10 -7.82 13.11
N LEU A 309 3.95 -8.57 12.42
CA LEU A 309 4.34 -8.35 11.04
C LEU A 309 3.92 -9.53 10.17
N ASN A 310 3.21 -9.25 9.08
CA ASN A 310 2.80 -10.27 8.13
C ASN A 310 3.46 -10.02 6.76
N LEU A 311 4.37 -10.91 6.37
CA LEU A 311 5.12 -10.87 5.10
C LEU A 311 4.73 -12.00 4.15
N ASN A 312 3.50 -12.53 4.27
CA ASN A 312 3.04 -13.65 3.45
C ASN A 312 3.02 -13.31 1.95
N GLU A 313 3.15 -14.34 1.10
CA GLU A 313 3.01 -14.22 -0.35
C GLU A 313 3.93 -13.18 -1.03
N ASN A 314 5.11 -12.94 -0.47
CA ASN A 314 6.19 -12.19 -1.11
C ASN A 314 7.15 -13.15 -1.84
N TYR A 315 8.32 -12.69 -2.27
CA TYR A 315 9.35 -13.47 -2.96
C TYR A 315 10.53 -13.81 -2.04
N ILE A 316 10.27 -13.94 -0.74
CA ILE A 316 11.31 -14.23 0.27
C ILE A 316 11.64 -15.73 0.19
N GLY A 317 12.88 -16.03 -0.17
CA GLY A 317 13.44 -17.37 -0.27
C GLY A 317 13.98 -17.91 1.05
N ALA A 318 14.76 -18.98 0.96
CA ALA A 318 15.33 -19.64 2.13
C ALA A 318 16.32 -18.75 2.89
N ARG A 319 17.09 -17.92 2.17
CA ARG A 319 18.06 -16.98 2.77
C ARG A 319 17.35 -15.94 3.63
N GLY A 320 16.37 -15.23 3.08
CA GLY A 320 15.61 -14.22 3.80
C GLY A 320 14.80 -14.81 4.94
N THR A 321 14.23 -16.01 4.75
CA THR A 321 13.57 -16.76 5.85
C THR A 321 14.52 -17.06 6.99
N GLN A 322 15.75 -17.52 6.69
CA GLN A 322 16.75 -17.80 7.71
C GLN A 322 17.16 -16.54 8.47
N VAL A 323 17.35 -15.42 7.77
CA VAL A 323 17.74 -14.13 8.39
C VAL A 323 16.61 -13.60 9.28
N LEU A 324 15.37 -13.60 8.79
CA LEU A 324 14.20 -13.22 9.59
C LEU A 324 13.95 -14.16 10.77
N GLY A 325 14.34 -15.44 10.67
CA GLY A 325 14.23 -16.39 11.77
C GLY A 325 15.29 -16.21 12.87
N LYS A 326 16.42 -15.56 12.57
CA LYS A 326 17.53 -15.38 13.52
C LYS A 326 17.44 -14.02 14.20
N GLY A 327 16.92 -14.00 15.42
CA GLY A 327 17.09 -12.85 16.33
C GLY A 327 16.02 -11.77 16.20
N LEU A 328 14.79 -12.11 15.83
CA LEU A 328 13.68 -11.19 16.08
C LEU A 328 13.51 -10.96 17.58
N PRO A 329 13.25 -9.73 18.04
CA PRO A 329 12.93 -9.48 19.43
C PRO A 329 11.67 -10.23 19.86
N ASP A 330 11.63 -10.70 21.12
CA ASP A 330 10.51 -11.48 21.68
C ASP A 330 9.15 -10.76 21.63
N HIS A 331 9.14 -9.44 21.45
CA HIS A 331 7.93 -8.63 21.36
C HIS A 331 7.39 -8.50 19.93
N VAL A 332 8.08 -9.06 18.93
CA VAL A 332 7.70 -9.06 17.50
C VAL A 332 7.26 -10.46 17.09
N SER A 333 6.03 -10.59 16.61
CA SER A 333 5.54 -11.79 15.94
C SER A 333 5.63 -11.62 14.43
N LEU A 334 6.17 -12.61 13.73
CA LEU A 334 6.27 -12.63 12.27
C LEU A 334 5.48 -13.82 11.71
N THR A 335 4.73 -13.58 10.63
CA THR A 335 4.23 -14.67 9.76
C THR A 335 4.84 -14.56 8.37
N LEU A 336 5.41 -15.68 7.93
CA LEU A 336 6.08 -15.82 6.64
C LEU A 336 5.66 -17.15 5.99
N VAL A 337 4.52 -17.16 5.30
CA VAL A 337 3.99 -18.35 4.63
C VAL A 337 3.62 -18.07 3.18
N LYS A 338 3.56 -19.14 2.37
CA LYS A 338 3.13 -19.11 0.97
C LYS A 338 3.94 -18.14 0.10
N GLN A 339 5.26 -18.08 0.31
CA GLN A 339 6.15 -17.27 -0.52
C GLN A 339 6.05 -17.73 -1.98
N ARG A 340 6.06 -16.76 -2.89
CA ARG A 340 5.98 -16.93 -4.34
C ARG A 340 7.37 -17.14 -4.90
N VAL A 341 7.44 -17.83 -6.03
CA VAL A 341 8.67 -17.94 -6.81
C VAL A 341 8.98 -16.57 -7.42
N ALA A 342 10.22 -16.12 -7.29
CA ALA A 342 10.67 -14.87 -7.89
C ALA A 342 10.41 -14.89 -9.40
N PRO A 343 9.90 -13.80 -10.00
CA PRO A 343 9.67 -13.76 -11.43
C PRO A 343 10.99 -13.95 -12.18
N ALA A 344 11.00 -14.82 -13.19
CA ALA A 344 12.21 -15.23 -13.91
C ALA A 344 13.01 -14.09 -14.56
N ARG A 345 12.43 -12.88 -14.65
CA ARG A 345 13.11 -11.68 -15.15
C ARG A 345 14.25 -11.22 -14.23
N ASP A 346 14.18 -11.51 -12.93
CA ASP A 346 15.22 -11.11 -11.97
C ASP A 346 16.40 -12.11 -11.93
N LEU A 347 16.17 -13.36 -12.35
CA LEU A 347 17.23 -14.38 -12.41
C LEU A 347 18.32 -14.06 -13.46
N LYS A 348 17.99 -13.30 -14.50
CA LYS A 348 18.98 -12.92 -15.52
C LYS A 348 19.94 -11.85 -14.99
N ARG A 349 19.41 -10.83 -14.32
CA ARG A 349 20.23 -9.77 -13.68
C ARG A 349 21.14 -10.36 -12.60
N TRP A 350 20.64 -11.33 -11.82
CA TRP A 350 21.42 -11.99 -10.78
C TRP A 350 22.58 -12.87 -11.31
N ARG A 351 22.44 -13.45 -12.51
CA ARG A 351 23.53 -14.19 -13.16
C ARG A 351 24.62 -13.27 -13.71
N GLU A 352 24.23 -12.07 -14.14
CA GLU A 352 25.17 -11.08 -14.68
C GLU A 352 26.02 -10.46 -13.56
N ASP A 353 25.43 -10.08 -12.41
CA ASP A 353 26.19 -9.49 -11.29
C ASP A 353 27.13 -10.48 -10.57
N ASN A 354 26.77 -11.78 -10.51
CA ASN A 354 27.62 -12.81 -9.90
C ASN A 354 28.57 -13.50 -10.88
N GLY A 355 28.47 -13.21 -12.18
CA GLY A 355 29.32 -13.82 -13.21
C GLY A 355 30.72 -13.22 -13.31
N ASP A 356 30.91 -11.98 -12.84
CA ASP A 356 32.14 -11.21 -13.05
C ASP A 356 33.18 -11.34 -11.91
N THR A 357 32.91 -12.10 -10.84
CA THR A 357 33.89 -12.30 -9.74
C THR A 357 34.72 -13.57 -9.84
N CYS A 358 34.60 -14.34 -10.93
CA CYS A 358 35.43 -15.51 -11.21
C CYS A 358 36.15 -15.38 -12.57
N ARG A 359 37.09 -14.44 -12.70
CA ARG A 359 38.14 -14.51 -13.72
C ARG A 359 39.48 -14.02 -13.20
#